data_AF-A0AAD6W964-F1
#
_entry.id   AF-A0AAD6W964-F1
#
_cell.length_a   1.000
_cell.length_b   1.000
_cell.length_c   1.000
_cell.angle_alpha   90.00
_cell.angle_beta   90.00
_cell.angle_gamma   90.00
#
_symmetry.space_group_name_H-M   'P 1'
#
loop_
_entity.id
_entity.type
_entity.pdbx_description
1 polymer ?
#
loop_
_entity_poly.entity_id
_entity_poly.type
_entity_poly.pdbx_seq_one_letter_code
_entity_poly.pdbx_strand_id
1 'polypeptide(L)'
;MIVKVMVMVMVMMIAINAADTNEVFDPCSDAMVQKFDGFTFGLAFSDKDSFFSNQLQLSPCDSRLALSQKAQLAVFRPQVDEISLLTINSSPSGPVCNRVFVSAATN
;
A
#
# COMPACT_ATOMS: atom_id res chain seq x y z
N MET A 1 25.28 6.10 39.98
CA MET A 1 25.74 5.12 38.96
C MET A 1 24.59 4.24 38.48
N ILE A 2 23.83 3.61 39.39
CA ILE A 2 22.65 2.77 39.08
C ILE A 2 21.62 3.47 38.19
N VAL A 3 21.25 4.72 38.48
CA VAL A 3 20.26 5.47 37.68
C VAL A 3 20.72 5.67 36.23
N LYS A 4 22.02 5.94 36.00
CA LYS A 4 22.57 6.08 34.64
C LYS A 4 22.53 4.76 33.87
N VAL A 5 22.79 3.64 34.56
CA VAL A 5 22.70 2.30 33.97
C VAL A 5 21.24 1.96 33.63
N MET A 6 20.28 2.26 34.51
CA MET A 6 18.85 2.05 34.22
C MET A 6 18.38 2.87 33.03
N VAL A 7 18.77 4.14 32.94
CA VAL A 7 18.45 5.00 31.78
C VAL A 7 19.06 4.44 30.49
N MET A 8 20.31 3.97 30.53
CA MET A 8 20.95 3.41 29.34
C MET A 8 20.29 2.11 28.86
N VAL A 9 19.87 1.24 29.79
CA VAL A 9 19.12 0.01 29.48
C VAL A 9 17.74 0.32 28.90
N MET A 10 17.03 1.32 29.44
CA MET A 10 15.74 1.74 28.88
C MET A 10 15.87 2.32 27.47
N VAL A 11 16.94 3.09 27.18
CA VAL A 11 17.18 3.64 25.84
C VAL A 11 17.50 2.54 24.81
N MET A 12 18.24 1.49 25.19
CA MET A 12 18.51 0.35 24.30
C MET A 12 17.27 -0.49 23.98
N MET A 13 16.26 -0.52 24.85
CA MET A 13 15.00 -1.24 24.63
C MET A 13 14.07 -0.56 23.62
N ILE A 14 14.31 0.71 23.25
CA ILE A 14 13.41 1.51 22.37
C ILE A 14 13.87 1.47 20.90
N ALA A 15 14.82 0.60 20.53
CA ALA A 15 15.19 0.41 19.13
C ALA A 15 14.06 -0.35 18.39
N ILE A 16 13.06 0.40 17.91
CA ILE A 16 12.06 -0.11 16.97
C ILE A 16 12.75 -0.20 15.61
N ASN A 17 13.04 -1.43 15.17
CA ASN A 17 13.55 -1.67 13.84
C ASN A 17 12.37 -1.64 12.85
N ALA A 18 12.05 -0.46 12.35
CA ALA A 18 11.18 -0.32 11.19
C ALA A 18 11.96 -0.89 9.98
N ALA A 19 11.38 -1.87 9.30
CA ALA A 19 11.91 -2.47 8.09
C ALA A 19 10.76 -2.93 7.20
N ASP A 20 10.96 -2.93 5.88
CA ASP A 20 10.06 -3.61 4.95
C ASP A 20 10.36 -5.11 5.01
N THR A 21 9.62 -5.82 5.85
CA THR A 21 9.70 -7.29 6.01
C THR A 21 8.67 -8.03 5.16
N ASN A 22 7.88 -7.31 4.36
CA ASN A 22 6.84 -7.91 3.56
C ASN A 22 7.45 -8.39 2.23
N GLU A 23 7.29 -9.66 1.88
CA GLU A 23 7.80 -10.19 0.61
C GLU A 23 6.76 -10.12 -0.52
N VAL A 24 5.53 -9.69 -0.21
CA VAL A 24 4.39 -9.71 -1.11
C VAL A 24 4.29 -8.41 -1.90
N PHE A 25 4.80 -8.41 -3.13
CA PHE A 25 4.79 -7.25 -4.03
C PHE A 25 3.51 -7.08 -4.84
N ASP A 26 2.73 -8.14 -4.98
CA ASP A 26 1.46 -8.12 -5.69
C ASP A 26 0.34 -7.62 -4.76
N PRO A 27 -0.22 -6.41 -4.98
CA PRO A 27 -1.31 -5.87 -4.15
C PRO A 27 -2.65 -6.60 -4.37
N CYS A 28 -2.68 -7.64 -5.20
CA CYS A 28 -3.85 -8.45 -5.50
C CYS A 28 -3.80 -9.87 -4.92
N SER A 29 -2.71 -10.24 -4.23
CA SER A 29 -2.72 -11.48 -3.47
C SER A 29 -3.66 -11.39 -2.27
N ASP A 30 -4.04 -12.56 -1.73
CA ASP A 30 -4.92 -12.63 -0.56
C ASP A 30 -4.33 -11.86 0.63
N ALA A 31 -5.21 -11.34 1.49
CA ALA A 31 -4.84 -10.43 2.58
C ALA A 31 -5.49 -10.88 3.90
N MET A 32 -4.67 -11.29 4.85
CA MET A 32 -5.06 -11.45 6.25
C MET A 32 -4.12 -10.59 7.10
N VAL A 33 -4.58 -9.37 7.42
CA VAL A 33 -3.78 -8.42 8.21
C VAL A 33 -3.64 -8.91 9.65
N GLN A 34 -2.42 -9.19 10.09
CA GLN A 34 -2.08 -9.40 11.50
C GLN A 34 -1.31 -8.21 12.06
N LYS A 35 -1.26 -8.14 13.40
CA LYS A 35 -0.48 -7.12 14.09
C LYS A 35 1.01 -7.36 13.77
N PHE A 36 1.70 -6.31 13.37
CA PHE A 36 3.11 -6.32 12.93
C PHE A 36 3.38 -6.87 11.52
N ASP A 37 2.35 -7.11 10.70
CA ASP A 37 2.54 -7.41 9.29
C ASP A 37 2.87 -6.14 8.49
N GLY A 38 3.81 -6.26 7.58
CA GLY A 38 3.94 -5.28 6.50
C GLY A 38 2.81 -5.47 5.51
N PHE A 39 2.31 -4.38 4.94
CA PHE A 39 1.20 -4.42 3.98
C PHE A 39 1.59 -3.69 2.70
N THR A 40 1.13 -4.22 1.57
CA THR A 40 1.29 -3.60 0.25
C THR A 40 -0.08 -3.13 -0.18
N PHE A 41 -0.21 -1.87 -0.58
CA PHE A 41 -1.40 -1.41 -1.28
C PHE A 41 -1.08 -0.88 -2.66
N GLY A 42 -1.92 -1.28 -3.61
CA GLY A 42 -1.93 -0.82 -4.99
C GLY A 42 -3.02 0.23 -5.16
N LEU A 43 -2.66 1.35 -5.78
CA LEU A 43 -3.58 2.39 -6.20
C LEU A 43 -3.62 2.43 -7.72
N ALA A 44 -4.78 2.09 -8.28
CA ALA A 44 -5.02 2.18 -9.71
C ALA A 44 -5.74 3.50 -10.04
N PHE A 45 -5.14 4.30 -10.91
CA PHE A 45 -5.66 5.56 -11.41
C PHE A 45 -6.11 5.39 -12.86
N SER A 46 -7.38 5.63 -13.14
CA SER A 46 -7.93 5.57 -14.49
C SER A 46 -9.27 6.31 -14.57
N ASP A 47 -9.84 6.37 -15.76
CA ASP A 47 -11.23 6.79 -15.97
C ASP A 47 -12.19 5.85 -15.25
N LYS A 48 -13.38 6.37 -14.89
CA LYS A 48 -14.42 5.59 -14.20
C LYS A 48 -14.72 4.29 -14.92
N ASP A 49 -14.88 4.33 -16.24
CA ASP A 49 -15.37 3.22 -17.04
C ASP A 49 -14.35 2.08 -17.17
N SER A 50 -13.07 2.36 -16.93
CA SER A 50 -12.01 1.35 -16.90
C SER A 50 -12.19 0.33 -15.77
N PHE A 51 -12.96 0.65 -14.73
CA PHE A 51 -13.27 -0.23 -13.59
C PHE A 51 -14.62 -0.95 -13.73
N PHE A 52 -15.28 -0.85 -14.89
CA PHE A 52 -16.54 -1.49 -15.17
C PHE A 52 -16.40 -2.55 -16.26
N SER A 53 -17.11 -3.68 -16.09
CA SER A 53 -17.29 -4.70 -17.12
C SER A 53 -18.76 -5.11 -17.13
N ASN A 54 -19.43 -5.00 -18.28
CA ASN A 54 -20.87 -5.27 -18.42
C ASN A 54 -21.72 -4.54 -17.36
N GLN A 55 -21.46 -3.24 -17.15
CA GLN A 55 -22.13 -2.38 -16.16
C GLN A 55 -21.88 -2.76 -14.69
N LEU A 56 -21.13 -3.84 -14.41
CA LEU A 56 -20.72 -4.21 -13.07
C LEU A 56 -19.39 -3.55 -12.74
N GLN A 57 -19.32 -2.91 -11.58
CA GLN A 57 -18.07 -2.40 -11.05
C GLN A 57 -17.26 -3.56 -10.47
N LEU A 58 -16.01 -3.71 -10.90
CA LEU A 58 -15.13 -4.78 -10.47
C LEU A 58 -13.98 -4.24 -9.61
N SER A 59 -13.36 -5.13 -8.82
CA SER A 59 -12.14 -4.80 -8.11
C SER A 59 -10.97 -4.63 -9.09
N PRO A 60 -9.95 -3.80 -8.79
CA PRO A 60 -8.79 -3.60 -9.66
C PRO A 60 -8.01 -4.88 -9.97
N CYS A 61 -8.11 -5.87 -9.10
CA CYS A 61 -7.47 -7.17 -9.25
C CYS A 61 -8.24 -8.12 -10.17
N ASP A 62 -9.42 -7.73 -10.63
CA ASP A 62 -10.21 -8.54 -11.54
C ASP A 62 -9.61 -8.50 -12.94
N SER A 63 -9.12 -9.65 -13.40
CA SER A 63 -8.49 -9.82 -14.72
C SER A 63 -9.38 -9.38 -15.90
N ARG A 64 -10.70 -9.32 -15.72
CA ARG A 64 -11.66 -8.88 -16.76
C ARG A 64 -11.53 -7.39 -17.10
N LEU A 65 -10.96 -6.57 -16.21
CA LEU A 65 -10.81 -5.13 -16.46
C LEU A 65 -9.65 -4.79 -17.40
N ALA A 66 -8.64 -5.68 -17.51
CA ALA A 66 -7.43 -5.46 -18.31
C ALA A 66 -6.77 -4.08 -18.05
N LEU A 67 -6.63 -3.71 -16.77
CA LEU A 67 -6.17 -2.38 -16.34
C LEU A 67 -4.72 -2.05 -16.73
N SER A 68 -3.87 -3.04 -17.03
CA SER A 68 -2.45 -2.83 -17.35
C SER A 68 -2.20 -1.84 -18.49
N GLN A 69 -3.14 -1.63 -19.41
CA GLN A 69 -3.03 -0.66 -20.51
C GLN A 69 -3.91 0.59 -20.35
N LYS A 70 -4.73 0.65 -19.29
CA LYS A 70 -5.74 1.70 -19.09
C LYS A 70 -5.53 2.49 -17.81
N ALA A 71 -4.78 1.96 -16.86
CA ALA A 71 -4.58 2.55 -15.55
C ALA A 71 -3.10 2.75 -15.26
N GLN A 72 -2.79 3.84 -14.55
CA GLN A 72 -1.51 4.01 -13.90
C GLN A 72 -1.59 3.33 -12.52
N LEU A 73 -0.58 2.55 -12.16
CA LEU A 73 -0.48 1.89 -10.86
C LEU A 73 0.58 2.58 -10.03
N ALA A 74 0.23 2.96 -8.80
CA ALA A 74 1.19 3.28 -7.75
C ALA A 74 1.13 2.18 -6.68
N VAL A 75 2.29 1.67 -6.28
CA VAL A 75 2.40 0.68 -5.20
C VAL A 75 3.03 1.36 -4.02
N PHE A 76 2.44 1.16 -2.85
CA PHE A 76 2.95 1.71 -1.60
C PHE A 76 3.09 0.61 -0.56
N ARG A 77 4.26 0.65 0.10
CA ARG A 77 4.75 -0.37 1.02
C ARG A 77 5.42 0.33 2.21
N PRO A 78 4.64 0.70 3.24
CA PRO A 78 5.19 1.33 4.43
C PRO A 78 5.85 0.27 5.32
N GLN A 79 6.77 0.71 6.18
CA GLN A 79 7.40 -0.17 7.15
C GLN A 79 6.44 -0.47 8.31
N VAL A 80 6.65 -1.62 8.96
CA VAL A 80 5.88 -2.00 10.15
C VAL A 80 6.11 -0.97 11.25
N ASP A 81 5.04 -0.61 11.96
CA ASP A 81 5.02 0.39 13.04
C ASP A 81 5.42 1.82 12.63
N GLU A 82 5.39 2.14 11.34
CA GLU A 82 5.62 3.50 10.81
C GLU A 82 4.29 4.19 10.39
N ILE A 83 4.05 5.42 10.86
CA ILE A 83 3.00 6.27 10.30
C ILE A 83 3.54 6.88 9.00
N SER A 84 2.99 6.44 7.86
CA SER A 84 3.42 6.91 6.54
C SER A 84 2.34 7.74 5.84
N LEU A 85 2.74 8.76 5.08
CA LEU A 85 1.84 9.60 4.28
C LEU A 85 2.16 9.43 2.79
N LEU A 86 1.16 8.98 2.02
CA LEU A 86 1.24 8.94 0.57
C LEU A 86 0.60 10.20 -0.03
N THR A 87 1.43 11.03 -0.69
CA THR A 87 0.94 12.17 -1.47
C THR A 87 1.04 11.86 -2.96
N ILE A 88 -0.10 11.91 -3.65
CA ILE A 88 -0.17 11.70 -5.09
C ILE A 88 -0.29 13.07 -5.76
N ASN A 89 0.73 13.43 -6.55
CA ASN A 89 0.74 14.63 -7.37
C ASN A 89 0.58 14.22 -8.84
N SER A 90 -0.65 14.15 -9.34
CA SER A 90 -0.92 13.80 -10.73
C SER A 90 -0.89 15.06 -11.60
N SER A 91 0.00 15.09 -12.61
CA SER A 91 -0.16 16.02 -13.73
C SER A 91 -1.24 15.48 -14.68
N PRO A 92 -2.14 16.30 -15.23
CA PRO A 92 -3.21 15.85 -16.11
C PRO A 92 -2.73 15.48 -17.53
N SER A 93 -1.52 14.94 -17.68
CA SER A 93 -0.91 14.57 -18.96
C SER A 93 -1.43 13.22 -19.52
N GLY A 94 -2.70 12.90 -19.26
CA GLY A 94 -3.40 11.67 -19.65
C GLY A 94 -4.90 11.77 -19.29
N PRO A 95 -5.77 10.89 -19.82
CA PRO A 95 -7.22 11.03 -19.68
C PRO A 95 -7.61 11.13 -18.20
N VAL A 96 -8.61 11.96 -17.95
CA VAL A 96 -8.96 12.53 -16.65
C VAL A 96 -9.07 11.44 -15.58
N CYS A 97 -8.01 11.27 -14.78
CA CYS A 97 -8.02 10.38 -13.62
C CYS A 97 -8.99 10.89 -12.55
N ASN A 98 -10.27 10.57 -12.71
CA ASN A 98 -11.36 10.97 -11.83
C ASN A 98 -11.60 9.95 -10.71
N ARG A 99 -10.93 8.80 -10.72
CA ARG A 99 -11.08 7.76 -9.70
C ARG A 99 -9.77 7.10 -9.33
N VAL A 100 -9.72 6.73 -8.05
CA VAL A 100 -8.69 5.91 -7.45
C VAL A 100 -9.38 4.68 -6.88
N PHE A 101 -8.87 3.50 -7.19
CA PHE A 101 -9.26 2.27 -6.54
C PHE A 101 -8.07 1.65 -5.82
N VAL A 102 -8.36 1.07 -4.66
CA VAL A 102 -7.35 0.48 -3.76
C VAL A 102 -7.49 -1.03 -3.78
N SER A 103 -6.37 -1.73 -3.92
CA SER A 103 -6.22 -3.14 -3.55
C SER A 103 -5.11 -3.26 -2.52
N ALA A 104 -5.17 -4.29 -1.67
CA ALA A 104 -4.18 -4.50 -0.62
C ALA A 104 -3.89 -5.98 -0.44
N ALA A 105 -2.64 -6.25 -0.10
CA ALA A 105 -2.11 -7.57 0.22
C ALA A 105 -1.24 -7.48 1.48
N THR A 106 -1.17 -8.59 2.22
CA THR A 106 -0.28 -8.74 3.39
C THR A 106 0.58 -9.99 3.20
N ASN A 107 1.62 -10.10 4.02
CA ASN A 107 2.33 -11.37 4.20
C ASN A 107 1.45 -12.39 4.94
#